data_AF-A0A067JRQ1-F1
#
_entry.id   AF-A0A067JRQ1-F1
#
_cell.length_a   1.000
_cell.length_b   1.000
_cell.length_c   1.000
_cell.angle_alpha   90.00
_cell.angle_beta   90.00
_cell.angle_gamma   90.00
#
_symmetry.space_group_name_H-M   'P 1'
#
loop_
_entity.id
_entity.type
_entity.pdbx_description
1 polymer ?
#
loop_
_entity_poly.entity_id
_entity_poly.type
_entity_poly.pdbx_seq_one_letter_code
_entity_poly.pdbx_strand_id
1 'polypeptide(L)'
;MIMYINPRSSFPLVFLATTTVIFLLLPATATATGDLCEATDYKPLCRATVKGITDPAKAIKKAIELVVLKTKHALLMARLLEQSDTNDICKESYDDAISDLEESIQSLEDNDEGTLNTNLSAAISYYTTCDDAYAEMDEQTSLTKVNVILEHMVSNCLALVTLLHH
;
A
#
# COMPACT_ATOMS: atom_id res chain seq x y z
N MET A 1 -14.76 38.18 78.35
CA MET A 1 -13.37 38.34 77.89
C MET A 1 -13.32 39.59 77.03
N ILE A 2 -12.59 40.59 77.51
CA ILE A 2 -12.22 41.85 76.88
C ILE A 2 -11.43 41.50 75.58
N MET A 3 -11.58 42.12 74.40
CA MET A 3 -11.11 43.46 74.06
C MET A 3 -11.62 43.90 72.66
N TYR A 4 -11.56 45.21 72.44
CA TYR A 4 -12.21 46.06 71.44
C TYR A 4 -11.19 46.58 70.38
N ILE A 5 -11.69 46.88 69.15
CA ILE A 5 -11.27 47.92 68.15
C ILE A 5 -9.92 47.84 67.37
N ASN A 6 -10.04 47.77 66.00
CA ASN A 6 -9.59 48.69 64.87
C ASN A 6 -8.23 49.46 65.01
N PRO A 7 -7.55 50.07 63.97
CA PRO A 7 -7.83 50.26 62.53
C PRO A 7 -6.62 50.29 61.53
N ARG A 8 -6.92 50.47 60.22
CA ARG A 8 -6.14 51.13 59.13
C ARG A 8 -4.64 50.82 58.94
N SER A 9 -4.26 50.39 57.72
CA SER A 9 -3.17 51.03 56.96
C SER A 9 -3.22 50.70 55.46
N SER A 10 -3.08 51.73 54.63
CA SER A 10 -3.02 51.70 53.17
C SER A 10 -1.59 51.40 52.63
N PHE A 11 -1.57 50.93 51.38
CA PHE A 11 -0.48 50.92 50.37
C PHE A 11 0.66 49.89 50.53
N PRO A 12 1.41 49.53 49.46
CA PRO A 12 1.37 50.02 48.06
C PRO A 12 1.29 48.93 46.96
N LEU A 13 0.96 49.42 45.76
CA LEU A 13 1.15 48.78 44.45
C LEU A 13 2.58 48.21 44.32
N VAL A 14 2.70 46.90 44.16
CA VAL A 14 3.90 46.29 43.58
C VAL A 14 3.47 45.60 42.29
N PHE A 15 3.84 46.26 41.19
CA PHE A 15 3.92 45.74 39.85
C PHE A 15 4.78 44.48 39.83
N LEU A 16 4.35 43.45 39.12
CA LEU A 16 5.23 42.58 38.34
C LEU A 16 4.39 41.88 37.27
N ALA A 17 4.54 42.39 36.05
CA ALA A 17 3.99 41.82 34.85
C ALA A 17 4.55 40.41 34.64
N THR A 18 3.72 39.38 34.81
CA THR A 18 4.03 38.05 34.30
C THR A 18 3.54 37.97 32.87
N THR A 19 4.46 38.14 31.94
CA THR A 19 4.25 37.96 30.51
C THR A 19 3.59 36.63 30.23
N THR A 20 2.42 36.69 29.60
CA THR A 20 1.72 35.57 28.98
C THR A 20 2.62 34.92 27.92
N VAL A 21 3.23 33.78 28.24
CA VAL A 21 3.79 32.90 27.22
C VAL A 21 2.63 32.04 26.72
N ILE A 22 1.92 32.56 25.72
CA ILE A 22 1.00 31.74 24.91
C ILE A 22 1.90 30.83 24.08
N PHE A 23 2.09 29.61 24.56
CA PHE A 23 2.66 28.54 23.77
C PHE A 23 1.66 28.25 22.64
N LEU A 24 1.92 28.82 21.46
CA LEU A 24 1.28 28.39 20.22
C LEU A 24 1.67 26.93 20.01
N LEU A 25 0.86 26.02 20.55
CA LEU A 25 0.78 24.64 20.08
C LEU A 25 0.21 24.72 18.65
N LEU A 26 1.09 24.95 17.68
CA LEU A 26 0.85 24.41 16.36
C LEU A 26 0.57 22.92 16.58
N PRO A 27 -0.53 22.35 16.07
CA PRO A 27 -0.56 20.92 15.89
C PRO A 27 0.64 20.63 14.97
N ALA A 28 1.70 20.05 15.54
CA ALA A 28 2.62 19.29 14.73
C ALA A 28 1.72 18.31 13.99
N THR A 29 1.60 18.48 12.67
CA THR A 29 1.09 17.42 11.82
C THR A 29 2.07 16.28 12.01
N ALA A 30 1.79 15.43 12.98
CA ALA A 30 2.31 14.09 12.99
C ALA A 30 1.81 13.52 11.66
N THR A 31 2.68 13.54 10.65
CA THR A 31 2.53 12.62 9.53
C THR A 31 2.48 11.27 10.23
N ALA A 32 1.30 10.68 10.28
CA ALA A 32 1.15 9.36 10.85
C ALA A 32 2.08 8.49 10.01
N THR A 33 3.25 8.13 10.54
CA THR A 33 4.08 7.04 10.04
C THR A 33 3.35 5.74 10.36
N GLY A 34 2.11 5.65 9.88
CA GLY A 34 1.20 4.54 10.06
C GLY A 34 1.67 3.38 9.22
N ASP A 35 1.27 2.19 9.65
CA ASP A 35 1.48 0.99 8.87
C ASP A 35 0.76 1.12 7.51
N LEU A 36 1.54 1.26 6.42
CA LEU A 36 1.02 1.35 5.05
C LEU A 36 0.14 0.15 4.67
N CYS A 37 0.31 -0.97 5.36
CA CYS A 37 -0.41 -2.20 5.09
C CYS A 37 -1.71 -2.35 5.87
N GLU A 38 -2.11 -1.37 6.69
CA GLU A 38 -3.27 -1.52 7.58
C GLU A 38 -4.59 -1.74 6.82
N ALA A 39 -4.77 -1.06 5.68
CA ALA A 39 -5.95 -1.19 4.84
C ALA A 39 -5.92 -2.42 3.90
N THR A 40 -4.83 -3.19 3.88
CA THR A 40 -4.68 -4.34 2.98
C THR A 40 -5.37 -5.59 3.53
N ASP A 41 -5.93 -6.41 2.64
CA ASP A 41 -6.48 -7.73 3.00
C ASP A 41 -5.36 -8.73 3.34
N TYR A 42 -4.21 -8.62 2.67
CA TYR A 42 -3.07 -9.52 2.84
C TYR A 42 -1.92 -8.86 3.61
N LYS A 43 -2.23 -8.37 4.83
CA LYS A 43 -1.30 -7.60 5.68
C LYS A 43 0.08 -8.23 5.86
N PRO A 44 0.23 -9.53 6.19
CA PRO A 44 1.56 -10.12 6.38
C PRO A 44 2.41 -10.07 5.11
N LEU A 45 1.78 -10.31 3.95
CA LEU A 45 2.42 -10.24 2.64
C LEU A 45 2.84 -8.80 2.31
N CYS A 46 1.94 -7.83 2.50
CA CYS A 46 2.26 -6.42 2.30
C CYS A 46 3.44 -5.99 3.18
N ARG A 47 3.38 -6.27 4.49
CA ARG A 47 4.41 -5.87 5.46
C ARG A 47 5.78 -6.49 5.14
N ALA A 48 5.80 -7.72 4.63
CA ALA A 48 7.03 -8.37 4.19
C ALA A 48 7.62 -7.67 2.95
N THR A 49 6.77 -7.23 2.01
CA THR A 49 7.16 -6.58 0.77
C THR A 49 7.70 -5.16 0.98
N VAL A 50 7.00 -4.34 1.76
CA VAL A 50 7.32 -2.90 1.90
C VAL A 50 8.13 -2.59 3.16
N LYS A 51 8.64 -3.61 3.85
CA LYS A 51 9.32 -3.48 5.14
C LYS A 51 10.30 -2.31 5.20
N GLY A 52 10.04 -1.37 6.11
CA GLY A 52 10.89 -0.21 6.35
C GLY A 52 10.67 0.97 5.38
N ILE A 53 9.73 0.86 4.45
CA ILE A 53 9.30 1.94 3.56
C ILE A 53 8.12 2.67 4.21
N THR A 54 8.21 3.99 4.30
CA THR A 54 7.17 4.86 4.86
C THR A 54 6.51 5.76 3.81
N ASP A 55 7.11 5.84 2.62
CA ASP A 55 6.62 6.65 1.51
C ASP A 55 5.70 5.77 0.62
N PRO A 56 4.42 6.15 0.44
CA PRO A 56 3.47 5.34 -0.33
C PRO A 56 3.92 5.06 -1.76
N ALA A 57 4.40 6.06 -2.49
CA ALA A 57 4.85 5.88 -3.88
C ALA A 57 6.01 4.87 -3.98
N LYS A 58 7.01 4.96 -3.10
CA LYS A 58 8.09 3.97 -3.02
C LYS A 58 7.59 2.58 -2.63
N ALA A 59 6.60 2.50 -1.75
CA ALA A 59 6.01 1.22 -1.34
C ALA A 59 5.25 0.55 -2.48
N ILE A 60 4.44 1.32 -3.23
CA ILE A 60 3.73 0.85 -4.44
C ILE A 60 4.73 0.38 -5.48
N LYS A 61 5.72 1.20 -5.84
CA LYS A 61 6.76 0.82 -6.82
C LYS A 61 7.46 -0.48 -6.42
N LYS A 62 7.88 -0.59 -5.15
CA LYS A 62 8.53 -1.79 -4.64
C LYS A 62 7.63 -3.03 -4.72
N ALA A 63 6.34 -2.87 -4.43
CA ALA A 63 5.37 -3.95 -4.50
C ALA A 63 5.14 -4.41 -5.95
N ILE A 64 4.96 -3.47 -6.89
CA ILE A 64 4.80 -3.77 -8.31
C ILE A 64 6.04 -4.47 -8.88
N GLU A 65 7.25 -3.97 -8.60
CA GLU A 65 8.51 -4.61 -9.02
C GLU A 65 8.61 -6.06 -8.52
N LEU A 66 8.16 -6.32 -7.28
CA LEU A 66 8.14 -7.67 -6.73
C LEU A 66 7.12 -8.55 -7.45
N VAL A 67 5.92 -8.03 -7.78
CA VAL A 67 4.94 -8.78 -8.57
C VAL A 67 5.51 -9.10 -9.95
N VAL A 68 6.08 -8.13 -10.68
CA VAL A 68 6.73 -8.35 -11.98
C VAL A 68 7.75 -9.49 -11.91
N LEU A 69 8.61 -9.50 -10.89
CA LEU A 69 9.59 -10.57 -10.69
C LEU A 69 8.92 -11.94 -10.50
N LYS A 70 7.85 -12.00 -9.71
CA LYS A 70 7.13 -13.24 -9.44
C LYS A 70 6.32 -13.72 -10.64
N THR A 71 5.74 -12.83 -11.42
CA THR A 71 5.04 -13.14 -12.67
C THR A 71 6.00 -13.65 -13.73
N LYS A 72 7.19 -13.04 -13.86
CA LYS A 72 8.27 -13.58 -14.70
C LYS A 72 8.68 -14.99 -14.29
N HIS A 73 8.70 -15.28 -12.98
CA HIS A 73 8.95 -16.65 -12.51
C HIS A 73 7.81 -17.61 -12.86
N ALA A 74 6.55 -17.20 -12.73
CA ALA A 74 5.39 -18.00 -13.13
C ALA A 74 5.39 -18.29 -14.64
N LEU A 75 5.73 -17.30 -15.48
CA LEU A 75 5.94 -17.47 -16.91
C LEU A 75 7.02 -18.49 -17.23
N LEU A 76 8.16 -18.44 -16.53
CA LEU A 76 9.20 -19.47 -16.68
C LEU A 76 8.69 -20.85 -16.29
N MET A 77 7.90 -20.97 -15.21
CA MET A 77 7.27 -22.24 -14.84
C MET A 77 6.33 -22.75 -15.94
N ALA A 78 5.49 -21.88 -16.51
CA ALA A 78 4.57 -22.24 -17.58
C ALA A 78 5.30 -22.66 -18.87
N ARG A 79 6.43 -22.03 -19.19
CA ARG A 79 7.27 -22.40 -20.34
C ARG A 79 7.99 -23.75 -20.17
N LEU A 80 8.08 -24.28 -18.95
CA LEU A 80 8.63 -25.62 -18.69
C LEU A 80 7.58 -26.73 -18.79
N LEU A 81 6.29 -26.38 -18.87
CA LEU A 81 5.22 -27.35 -19.06
C LEU A 81 5.15 -27.80 -20.52
N GLU A 82 4.54 -28.96 -20.75
CA GLU A 82 4.28 -29.47 -22.10
C GLU A 82 3.37 -28.51 -22.88
N GLN A 83 3.49 -28.54 -24.21
CA GLN A 83 2.68 -27.68 -25.06
C GLN A 83 1.21 -28.10 -25.01
N SER A 84 0.32 -27.17 -24.66
CA SER A 84 -1.13 -27.31 -24.71
C SER A 84 -1.78 -25.93 -24.81
N ASP A 85 -3.02 -25.87 -25.31
CA ASP A 85 -3.78 -24.62 -25.42
C ASP A 85 -3.91 -23.94 -24.04
N THR A 86 -4.20 -24.72 -22.98
CA THR A 86 -4.25 -24.23 -21.60
C THR A 86 -2.93 -23.58 -21.15
N ASN A 87 -1.79 -24.21 -21.46
CA ASN A 87 -0.49 -23.66 -21.09
C ASN A 87 -0.12 -22.42 -21.91
N ASP A 88 -0.58 -22.33 -23.16
CA ASP A 88 -0.37 -21.14 -23.98
C ASP A 88 -1.20 -19.95 -23.47
N ILE A 89 -2.45 -20.16 -23.08
CA ILE A 89 -3.28 -19.13 -22.43
C ILE A 89 -2.57 -18.59 -21.19
N CYS A 90 -2.00 -19.46 -20.35
CA CYS A 90 -1.25 -19.03 -19.18
C CYS A 90 0.01 -18.23 -19.55
N LYS A 91 0.77 -18.66 -20.57
CA LYS A 91 1.98 -17.92 -21.01
C LYS A 91 1.61 -16.52 -21.51
N GLU A 92 0.60 -16.42 -22.36
CA GLU A 92 0.09 -15.15 -22.89
C GLU A 92 -0.40 -14.25 -21.75
N SER A 93 -1.23 -14.78 -20.85
CA SER A 93 -1.72 -14.05 -19.68
C SER A 93 -0.58 -13.52 -18.79
N TYR A 94 0.50 -14.29 -18.60
CA TYR A 94 1.64 -13.80 -17.83
C TYR A 94 2.45 -12.74 -18.58
N ASP A 95 2.65 -12.88 -19.90
CA ASP A 95 3.33 -11.86 -20.70
C ASP A 95 2.53 -10.53 -20.70
N ASP A 96 1.20 -10.60 -20.83
CA ASP A 96 0.30 -9.44 -20.73
C ASP A 96 0.34 -8.81 -19.33
N ALA A 97 0.25 -9.63 -18.27
CA ALA A 97 0.36 -9.13 -16.90
C ALA A 97 1.71 -8.46 -16.63
N ILE A 98 2.82 -8.96 -17.19
CA ILE A 98 4.13 -8.31 -17.07
C ILE A 98 4.11 -6.95 -17.74
N SER A 99 3.56 -6.85 -18.96
CA SER A 99 3.45 -5.59 -19.69
C SER A 99 2.69 -4.53 -18.89
N ASP A 100 1.50 -4.87 -18.40
CA ASP A 100 0.65 -3.95 -17.64
C ASP A 100 1.27 -3.55 -16.30
N LEU A 101 1.94 -4.47 -15.61
CA LEU A 101 2.65 -4.17 -14.37
C LEU A 101 3.87 -3.28 -14.60
N GLU A 102 4.60 -3.44 -15.70
CA GLU A 102 5.71 -2.55 -16.06
C GLU A 102 5.21 -1.16 -16.44
N GLU A 103 4.11 -1.06 -17.19
CA GLU A 103 3.46 0.23 -17.47
C GLU A 103 2.92 0.88 -16.20
N SER A 104 2.41 0.11 -15.24
CA SER A 104 1.96 0.63 -13.94
C SER A 104 3.07 1.38 -13.19
N ILE A 105 4.33 0.95 -13.32
CA ILE A 105 5.47 1.69 -12.74
C ILE A 105 5.62 3.06 -13.40
N GLN A 106 5.46 3.13 -14.73
CA GLN A 106 5.51 4.39 -15.46
C GLN A 106 4.32 5.30 -15.09
N SER A 107 3.11 4.77 -15.05
CA SER A 107 1.91 5.52 -14.65
C SER A 107 2.02 6.08 -13.23
N LEU A 108 2.63 5.33 -12.30
CA LEU A 108 2.94 5.83 -10.96
C LEU A 108 3.90 7.04 -10.99
N GLU A 109 4.94 7.00 -11.84
CA GLU A 109 5.89 8.10 -11.98
C GLU A 109 5.26 9.35 -12.63
N ASP A 110 4.32 9.13 -13.56
CA ASP A 110 3.59 10.18 -14.25
C ASP A 110 2.38 10.71 -13.46
N ASN A 111 2.09 10.14 -12.28
CA ASN A 111 0.91 10.41 -11.45
C ASN A 111 -0.42 10.15 -12.19
N ASP A 112 -0.43 9.18 -13.11
CA ASP A 112 -1.62 8.68 -13.78
C ASP A 112 -2.22 7.52 -12.98
N GLU A 113 -2.94 7.86 -11.92
CA GLU A 113 -3.59 6.87 -11.06
C GLU A 113 -4.70 6.08 -11.77
N GLY A 114 -5.30 6.63 -12.83
CA GLY A 114 -6.33 5.96 -13.60
C GLY A 114 -5.76 4.76 -14.36
N THR A 115 -4.67 4.98 -15.09
CA THR A 115 -3.95 3.92 -15.81
C THR A 115 -3.30 2.94 -14.83
N LEU A 116 -2.70 3.43 -13.73
CA LEU A 116 -2.14 2.57 -12.67
C LEU A 116 -3.19 1.59 -12.10
N ASN A 117 -4.38 2.07 -11.72
CA ASN A 117 -5.43 1.19 -11.19
C ASN A 117 -5.98 0.22 -12.25
N THR A 118 -6.09 0.68 -13.50
CA THR A 118 -6.57 -0.14 -14.63
C THR A 118 -5.63 -1.31 -14.87
N ASN A 119 -4.34 -1.04 -15.02
CA ASN A 119 -3.33 -2.04 -15.33
C ASN A 119 -3.12 -3.03 -14.17
N LEU A 120 -3.15 -2.55 -12.92
CA LEU A 120 -3.14 -3.45 -11.75
C LEU A 120 -4.38 -4.35 -11.71
N SER A 121 -5.56 -3.82 -12.05
CA SER A 121 -6.78 -4.65 -12.08
C SER A 121 -6.76 -5.66 -13.24
N ALA A 122 -6.19 -5.28 -14.39
CA ALA A 122 -5.98 -6.17 -15.52
C ALA A 122 -5.03 -7.32 -15.15
N ALA A 123 -3.92 -7.03 -14.44
CA ALA A 123 -2.99 -8.04 -13.95
C ALA A 123 -3.66 -9.17 -13.15
N ILE A 124 -4.64 -8.85 -12.29
CA ILE A 124 -5.45 -9.86 -11.57
C ILE A 124 -6.23 -10.73 -12.56
N SER A 125 -6.89 -10.09 -13.53
CA SER A 125 -7.74 -10.79 -14.52
C SER A 125 -6.95 -11.78 -15.37
N TYR A 126 -5.69 -11.49 -15.68
CA TYR A 126 -4.81 -12.41 -16.39
C TYR A 126 -4.46 -13.66 -15.57
N TYR A 127 -4.23 -13.52 -14.27
CA TYR A 127 -4.02 -14.69 -13.40
C TYR A 127 -5.27 -15.56 -13.30
N THR A 128 -6.42 -14.93 -13.13
CA THR A 128 -7.72 -15.63 -13.14
C THR A 128 -8.00 -16.31 -14.47
N THR A 129 -7.64 -15.68 -15.60
CA THR A 129 -7.79 -16.28 -16.95
C THR A 129 -6.98 -17.57 -17.10
N CYS A 130 -5.76 -17.60 -16.60
CA CYS A 130 -4.96 -18.83 -16.57
C CYS A 130 -5.61 -19.91 -15.68
N ASP A 131 -6.15 -19.52 -14.52
CA ASP A 131 -6.83 -20.46 -13.61
C ASP A 131 -8.11 -21.03 -14.23
N ASP A 132 -8.91 -20.19 -14.89
CA ASP A 132 -10.14 -20.58 -15.57
C ASP A 132 -9.84 -21.59 -16.69
N ALA A 133 -8.77 -21.39 -17.46
CA ALA A 133 -8.36 -22.34 -18.51
C ALA A 133 -8.03 -23.74 -17.97
N TYR A 134 -7.48 -23.82 -16.75
CA TYR A 134 -7.26 -25.10 -16.07
C TYR A 134 -8.55 -25.68 -15.48
N ALA A 135 -9.40 -24.82 -14.91
CA ALA A 135 -10.69 -25.23 -14.35
C ALA A 135 -11.63 -25.82 -15.43
N GLU A 136 -11.63 -25.27 -16.64
CA GLU A 136 -12.39 -25.78 -17.79
C GLU A 136 -11.98 -27.21 -18.19
N MET A 137 -10.75 -27.61 -17.87
CA MET A 137 -10.20 -28.95 -18.13
C MET A 137 -10.38 -29.92 -16.94
N ASP A 138 -10.93 -29.46 -15.82
CA ASP A 138 -10.93 -30.18 -14.52
C ASP A 138 -9.51 -30.58 -14.07
N GLU A 139 -8.52 -29.75 -14.39
CA GLU A 139 -7.12 -29.97 -14.07
C GLU A 139 -6.61 -28.98 -13.00
N GLN A 140 -5.60 -29.41 -12.24
CA GLN A 140 -4.87 -28.53 -11.34
C GLN A 140 -3.38 -28.58 -11.64
N THR A 141 -2.77 -27.40 -11.70
CA THR A 141 -1.33 -27.23 -11.84
C THR A 141 -0.76 -26.44 -10.67
N SER A 142 0.56 -26.51 -10.50
CA SER A 142 1.29 -25.64 -9.58
C SER A 142 1.13 -24.15 -9.91
N LEU A 143 0.81 -23.79 -11.16
CA LEU A 143 0.58 -22.41 -11.57
C LEU A 143 -0.64 -21.80 -10.87
N THR A 144 -1.74 -22.53 -10.70
CA THR A 144 -2.94 -22.01 -10.02
C THR A 144 -2.67 -21.53 -8.59
N LYS A 145 -1.82 -22.27 -7.86
CA LYS A 145 -1.38 -21.87 -6.52
C LYS A 145 -0.50 -20.63 -6.54
N VAL A 146 0.30 -20.47 -7.59
CA VAL A 146 1.13 -19.28 -7.80
C VAL A 146 0.26 -18.08 -8.15
N ASN A 147 -0.77 -18.26 -8.99
CA ASN A 147 -1.71 -17.23 -9.41
C ASN A 147 -2.44 -16.60 -8.24
N VAL A 148 -2.97 -17.41 -7.32
CA VAL A 148 -3.57 -16.91 -6.06
C VAL A 148 -2.62 -15.99 -5.30
N ILE A 149 -1.32 -16.33 -5.22
CA ILE A 149 -0.33 -15.49 -4.53
C ILE A 149 -0.09 -14.19 -5.32
N LEU A 150 0.01 -14.26 -6.65
CA LEU A 150 0.19 -13.08 -7.50
C LEU A 150 -1.02 -12.13 -7.40
N GLU A 151 -2.24 -12.65 -7.40
CA GLU A 151 -3.47 -11.88 -7.19
C GLU A 151 -3.45 -11.15 -5.83
N HIS A 152 -3.04 -11.85 -4.76
CA HIS A 152 -2.90 -11.23 -3.44
C HIS A 152 -1.84 -10.11 -3.42
N MET A 153 -0.74 -10.29 -4.16
CA MET A 153 0.30 -9.28 -4.28
C MET A 153 -0.21 -8.03 -5.01
N VAL A 154 -0.94 -8.22 -6.12
CA VAL A 154 -1.52 -7.10 -6.89
C VAL A 154 -2.65 -6.41 -6.12
N SER A 155 -3.47 -7.17 -5.40
CA SER A 155 -4.48 -6.62 -4.48
C SER A 155 -3.86 -5.71 -3.42
N ASN A 156 -2.69 -6.09 -2.87
CA ASN A 156 -1.95 -5.19 -1.98
C ASN A 156 -1.43 -3.95 -2.70
N CYS A 157 -0.99 -4.04 -3.96
CA CYS A 157 -0.62 -2.85 -4.75
C CYS A 157 -1.81 -1.89 -4.89
N LEU A 158 -2.98 -2.38 -5.28
CA LEU A 158 -4.20 -1.58 -5.39
C LEU A 158 -4.57 -0.90 -4.06
N ALA A 159 -4.49 -1.64 -2.95
CA ALA A 159 -4.73 -1.07 -1.63
C ALA A 159 -3.71 0.02 -1.27
N LEU A 160 -2.43 -0.15 -1.61
CA LEU A 160 -1.40 0.88 -1.39
C LEU A 160 -1.62 2.12 -2.26
N VAL A 161 -2.14 1.97 -3.49
CA VAL A 161 -2.47 3.11 -4.37
C VAL A 161 -3.45 4.08 -3.73
N THR A 162 -4.37 3.58 -2.88
CA THR A 162 -5.32 4.43 -2.15
C THR A 162 -4.65 5.45 -1.20
N LEU A 163 -3.37 5.25 -0.89
CA LEU A 163 -2.58 6.12 -0.02
C LEU A 163 -1.92 7.29 -0.76
N LEU A 164 -1.99 7.36 -2.10
CA LEU A 164 -1.41 8.48 -2.87
C LEU A 164 -2.18 9.80 -2.69
N HIS A 165 -3.44 9.72 -2.27
CA HIS A 165 -4.33 10.87 -2.08
C HIS A 165 -4.36 11.46 -0.66
N HIS A 166 -3.46 11.03 0.23
CA HIS A 166 -3.47 11.40 1.66
C HIS A 166 -2.21 12.15 2.11
#